data_AF-A0A521MJ56-F1
#
_entry.id   AF-A0A521MJ56-F1
#
_cell.length_a   1.000
_cell.length_b   1.000
_cell.length_c   1.000
_cell.angle_alpha   90.00
_cell.angle_beta   90.00
_cell.angle_gamma   90.00
#
_symmetry.space_group_name_H-M   'P 1'
#
loop_
_entity.id
_entity.type
_entity.pdbx_description
1 polymer ?
#
loop_
_entity_poly.entity_id
_entity_poly.type
_entity_poly.pdbx_seq_one_letter_code
_entity_poly.pdbx_strand_id
1 'polypeptide(L)'
;MVGSILASGADIDARTIGVRVRAERTRAGSHPPRREGCTMDTATRALLIAFTGWYKRHAGDDPEHAAADELTPLLGTMFEVTNGALRTPTAEVLENLVASLDGDLELEALRPQLLDALEHYLDFAVETGSWPGTDAQIAQSADVLERAYELTTGLLPYLLDALNDIDDVPAEIERAAFEALTARIRSSQELADHLRTVLDEGADSSTVSGALALERVLGVLSVAAYPALLPGLSTARVEEMLDVAAGVTAAEAREARPATDRILAGFEFDGILQPGVDEDADRLIAAPGLRPALADALIDLAEEWGLLTDDEANPHPDGTALQVKATIADTKPAEWRRLLFAADADFGELHLALQLAFDWSDSDPHEFTLADEPGTVLTTVDLLEGLAVEDALDEDEVELGELFVDVGDEVLYRYGQDDVRRLVVRLERIVESSDQVLPRCVGASAGIDVGEADRLLSPLRLR
;
A
#
# COMPACT_ATOMS: atom_id res chain seq x y z
N MET A 1 42.65 77.97 15.78
CA MET A 1 43.68 77.59 14.79
C MET A 1 43.12 76.41 14.02
N VAL A 2 42.58 76.63 12.81
CA VAL A 2 43.22 76.27 11.51
C VAL A 2 43.62 74.78 11.49
N GLY A 3 43.23 73.89 10.58
CA GLY A 3 42.56 73.92 9.27
C GLY A 3 42.76 72.50 8.69
N SER A 4 41.72 71.90 8.10
CA SER A 4 41.64 71.56 6.67
C SER A 4 42.94 71.01 6.03
N ILE A 5 42.90 69.73 5.63
CA ILE A 5 43.53 69.28 4.39
C ILE A 5 42.44 68.57 3.56
N LEU A 6 42.20 69.14 2.39
CA LEU A 6 41.31 68.70 1.32
C LEU A 6 42.10 67.97 0.24
N ALA A 7 41.31 67.28 -0.61
CA ALA A 7 41.58 66.82 -1.97
C ALA A 7 42.35 65.48 -2.09
N SER A 8 42.00 64.58 -3.02
CA SER A 8 41.24 64.71 -4.26
C SER A 8 40.67 63.35 -4.66
N GLY A 9 39.46 63.33 -5.23
CA GLY A 9 39.01 62.21 -6.05
C GLY A 9 39.69 62.22 -7.43
N ALA A 10 39.69 61.07 -8.09
CA ALA A 10 39.29 60.88 -9.49
C ALA A 10 39.66 59.47 -9.99
N ASP A 11 38.77 58.94 -10.80
CA ASP A 11 39.00 58.09 -11.96
C ASP A 11 39.53 56.66 -11.79
N ILE A 12 38.53 55.77 -11.75
CA ILE A 12 38.37 54.64 -12.68
C ILE A 12 39.23 54.81 -13.95
N ASP A 13 40.25 53.98 -14.10
CA ASP A 13 40.76 53.63 -15.42
C ASP A 13 41.04 52.12 -15.48
N ALA A 14 40.17 51.42 -16.20
CA ALA A 14 40.22 50.01 -16.48
C ALA A 14 40.62 49.85 -17.94
N ARG A 15 41.86 49.40 -18.20
CA ARG A 15 42.38 48.87 -19.48
C ARG A 15 43.88 48.59 -19.28
N THR A 16 44.47 47.44 -19.62
CA THR A 16 44.26 46.54 -20.75
C THR A 16 45.11 45.28 -20.53
N ILE A 17 44.55 44.08 -20.69
CA ILE A 17 45.08 43.07 -21.63
C ILE A 17 43.85 42.43 -22.28
N GLY A 18 43.64 42.77 -23.55
CA GLY A 18 42.51 42.28 -24.33
C GLY A 18 42.80 40.94 -25.01
N VAL A 19 41.75 40.12 -25.13
CA VAL A 19 41.59 39.19 -26.24
C VAL A 19 40.18 39.40 -26.81
N ARG A 20 40.12 39.49 -28.13
CA ARG A 20 39.03 40.00 -28.97
C ARG A 20 37.77 39.12 -28.92
N VAL A 21 36.62 39.73 -28.66
CA VAL A 21 35.30 39.15 -29.00
C VAL A 21 34.90 39.65 -30.39
N ARG A 22 34.70 38.73 -31.32
CA ARG A 22 34.07 38.99 -32.62
C ARG A 22 32.57 38.73 -32.44
N ALA A 23 31.76 39.78 -32.57
CA ALA A 23 30.32 39.67 -32.56
C ALA A 23 29.81 39.15 -33.92
N GLU A 24 29.09 38.04 -33.91
CA GLU A 24 28.13 37.69 -34.95
C GLU A 24 26.73 37.67 -34.33
N ARG A 25 25.88 38.58 -34.81
CA ARG A 25 24.43 38.51 -34.61
C ARG A 25 23.89 37.41 -35.50
N THR A 26 23.06 36.49 -34.99
CA THR A 26 21.76 36.17 -35.60
C THR A 26 20.92 35.17 -34.77
N ARG A 27 19.66 35.60 -34.57
CA ARG A 27 18.38 34.87 -34.50
C ARG A 27 18.02 33.93 -33.33
N ALA A 28 16.78 34.16 -32.90
CA ALA A 28 16.01 33.47 -31.89
C ALA A 28 15.81 31.96 -32.15
N GLY A 29 15.76 31.22 -31.04
CA GLY A 29 15.45 29.81 -30.94
C GLY A 29 15.88 29.34 -29.55
N SER A 30 15.07 29.64 -28.53
CA SER A 30 15.30 29.24 -27.14
C SER A 30 15.16 27.73 -27.00
N HIS A 31 16.29 27.05 -26.78
CA HIS A 31 16.35 25.72 -26.19
C HIS A 31 17.23 25.85 -24.93
N PRO A 32 16.85 25.23 -23.79
CA PRO A 32 17.69 25.22 -22.60
C PRO A 32 18.98 24.41 -22.88
N PRO A 33 20.08 24.69 -22.16
CA PRO A 33 21.33 23.98 -22.37
C PRO A 33 21.16 22.52 -21.92
N ARG A 34 21.42 21.58 -22.83
CA ARG A 34 21.55 20.16 -22.50
C ARG A 34 22.70 19.98 -21.53
N ARG A 35 22.47 19.31 -20.39
CA ARG A 35 23.52 18.82 -19.49
C ARG A 35 24.50 17.96 -20.32
N GLU A 36 25.80 18.22 -20.19
CA GLU A 36 26.86 17.46 -20.87
C GLU A 36 26.82 16.00 -20.41
N GLY A 37 26.75 15.07 -21.39
CA GLY A 37 26.29 13.70 -21.17
C GLY A 37 27.26 12.81 -20.39
N CYS A 38 26.76 12.23 -19.30
CA CYS A 38 27.28 10.99 -18.75
C CYS A 38 27.10 9.90 -19.81
N THR A 39 28.19 9.37 -20.36
CA THR A 39 28.07 8.29 -21.35
C THR A 39 27.91 6.97 -20.60
N MET A 40 26.67 6.53 -20.36
CA MET A 40 26.42 5.13 -19.95
C MET A 40 27.22 4.18 -20.84
N ASP A 41 27.85 3.18 -20.22
CA ASP A 41 28.62 2.19 -20.96
C ASP A 41 27.73 1.38 -21.92
N THR A 42 28.36 0.78 -22.93
CA THR A 42 27.64 0.04 -23.98
C THR A 42 26.85 -1.15 -23.42
N ALA A 43 27.30 -1.76 -22.33
CA ALA A 43 26.62 -2.90 -21.73
C ALA A 43 25.32 -2.47 -21.04
N THR A 44 25.35 -1.39 -20.26
CA THR A 44 24.14 -0.79 -19.65
C THR A 44 23.14 -0.36 -20.71
N ARG A 45 23.58 0.28 -21.80
CA ARG A 45 22.67 0.65 -22.90
C ARG A 45 22.01 -0.55 -23.56
N ALA A 46 22.78 -1.63 -23.79
CA ALA A 46 22.22 -2.84 -24.39
C ALA A 46 21.18 -3.49 -23.47
N LEU A 47 21.46 -3.49 -22.17
CA LEU A 47 20.55 -4.00 -21.15
C LEU A 47 19.25 -3.19 -21.08
N LEU A 48 19.34 -1.85 -21.04
CA LEU A 48 18.16 -0.98 -21.04
C LEU A 48 17.32 -1.16 -22.30
N ILE A 49 17.93 -1.33 -23.49
CA ILE A 49 17.18 -1.62 -24.73
C ILE A 49 16.47 -2.97 -24.64
N ALA A 50 17.13 -3.98 -24.08
CA ALA A 50 16.54 -5.30 -23.89
C ALA A 50 15.36 -5.25 -22.91
N PHE A 51 15.54 -4.56 -21.79
CA PHE A 51 14.51 -4.28 -20.78
C PHE A 51 13.31 -3.56 -21.41
N THR A 52 13.49 -2.45 -22.12
CA THR A 52 12.38 -1.73 -22.78
C THR A 52 11.58 -2.64 -23.71
N GLY A 53 12.27 -3.52 -24.45
CA GLY A 53 11.63 -4.47 -25.33
C GLY A 53 10.85 -5.55 -24.58
N TRP A 54 11.37 -6.01 -23.44
CA TRP A 54 10.70 -6.96 -22.55
C TRP A 54 9.48 -6.32 -21.88
N TYR A 55 9.65 -5.14 -21.27
CA TYR A 55 8.61 -4.43 -20.54
C TYR A 55 7.41 -4.11 -21.44
N LYS A 56 7.63 -3.67 -22.69
CA LYS A 56 6.54 -3.47 -23.67
C LYS A 56 5.70 -4.71 -23.97
N ARG A 57 6.23 -5.91 -23.73
CA ARG A 57 5.47 -7.17 -23.88
C ARG A 57 4.85 -7.60 -22.56
N HIS A 58 5.53 -7.37 -21.45
CA HIS A 58 5.07 -7.65 -20.10
C HIS A 58 3.84 -6.78 -19.76
N ALA A 59 3.99 -5.45 -19.80
CA ALA A 59 2.94 -4.48 -19.52
C ALA A 59 1.74 -4.54 -20.49
N GLY A 60 1.89 -5.16 -21.67
CA GLY A 60 0.79 -5.29 -22.63
C GLY A 60 0.09 -3.96 -22.99
N ASP A 61 -1.24 -3.97 -22.94
CA ASP A 61 -2.13 -2.79 -23.06
C ASP A 61 -2.73 -2.41 -21.68
N ASP A 62 -2.11 -2.86 -20.60
CA ASP A 62 -2.59 -2.65 -19.23
C ASP A 62 -2.49 -1.16 -18.86
N PRO A 63 -3.60 -0.50 -18.50
CA PRO A 63 -3.59 0.91 -18.10
C PRO A 63 -2.89 1.18 -16.75
N GLU A 64 -2.66 0.16 -15.92
CA GLU A 64 -1.99 0.30 -14.62
C GLU A 64 -0.48 0.42 -14.76
N HIS A 65 0.09 -0.19 -15.80
CA HIS A 65 1.51 -0.11 -16.09
C HIS A 65 1.91 1.24 -16.72
N ALA A 66 2.94 1.87 -16.15
CA ALA A 66 3.53 3.07 -16.75
C ALA A 66 4.04 2.79 -18.17
N ALA A 67 3.99 3.80 -19.05
CA ALA A 67 4.49 3.63 -20.41
C ALA A 67 5.99 3.32 -20.38
N ALA A 68 6.43 2.33 -21.18
CA ALA A 68 7.85 1.93 -21.23
C ALA A 68 8.82 3.09 -21.55
N ASP A 69 8.34 4.10 -22.29
CA ASP A 69 9.10 5.29 -22.66
C ASP A 69 9.27 6.29 -21.48
N GLU A 70 8.48 6.14 -20.41
CA GLU A 70 8.57 6.88 -19.13
C GLU A 70 9.41 6.11 -18.10
N LEU A 71 9.23 4.79 -18.02
CA LEU A 71 9.91 3.93 -17.04
C LEU A 71 11.38 3.66 -17.40
N THR A 72 11.70 3.48 -18.69
CA THR A 72 13.09 3.19 -19.12
C THR A 72 14.08 4.32 -18.75
N PRO A 73 13.76 5.63 -18.94
CA PRO A 73 14.62 6.72 -18.47
C PRO A 73 14.88 6.70 -16.96
N LEU A 74 13.87 6.38 -16.15
CA LEU A 74 13.98 6.29 -14.69
C LEU A 74 14.97 5.20 -14.28
N LEU A 75 14.82 3.99 -14.82
CA LEU A 75 15.76 2.90 -14.61
C LEU A 75 17.18 3.30 -15.07
N GLY A 76 17.29 4.02 -16.20
CA GLY A 76 18.55 4.59 -16.67
C GLY A 76 19.23 5.48 -15.63
N THR A 77 18.49 6.37 -14.97
CA THR A 77 19.01 7.19 -13.87
C THR A 77 19.52 6.32 -12.72
N MET A 78 18.81 5.24 -12.36
CA MET A 78 19.25 4.32 -11.30
C MET A 78 20.56 3.59 -11.64
N PHE A 79 20.76 3.23 -12.91
CA PHE A 79 22.05 2.70 -13.38
C PHE A 79 23.19 3.72 -13.26
N GLU A 80 22.92 5.00 -13.45
CA GLU A 80 23.93 6.05 -13.28
C GLU A 80 24.26 6.28 -11.80
N VAL A 81 23.23 6.35 -10.94
CA VAL A 81 23.38 6.50 -9.47
C VAL A 81 24.22 5.37 -8.89
N THR A 82 23.95 4.13 -9.30
CA THR A 82 24.69 2.94 -8.84
C THR A 82 26.03 2.72 -9.55
N ASN A 83 26.42 3.59 -10.48
CA ASN A 83 27.59 3.42 -11.35
C ASN A 83 27.64 2.02 -12.02
N GLY A 84 26.46 1.53 -12.41
CA GLY A 84 26.27 0.24 -13.08
C GLY A 84 26.32 -1.00 -12.17
N ALA A 85 26.30 -0.85 -10.84
CA ALA A 85 26.18 -1.99 -9.92
C ALA A 85 24.83 -2.72 -10.08
N LEU A 86 23.79 -2.02 -10.55
CA LEU A 86 22.45 -2.56 -10.80
C LEU A 86 22.40 -3.68 -11.87
N ARG A 87 23.49 -3.95 -12.59
CA ARG A 87 23.64 -5.17 -13.43
C ARG A 87 23.54 -6.45 -12.62
N THR A 88 23.84 -6.38 -11.33
CA THR A 88 23.66 -7.46 -10.35
C THR A 88 22.89 -6.87 -9.19
N PRO A 89 21.55 -6.83 -9.27
CA PRO A 89 20.69 -6.16 -8.31
C PRO A 89 20.56 -7.00 -7.03
N THR A 90 21.64 -7.18 -6.29
CA THR A 90 21.62 -7.85 -4.98
C THR A 90 20.95 -6.96 -3.94
N ALA A 91 20.39 -7.54 -2.88
CA ALA A 91 19.82 -6.81 -1.73
C ALA A 91 20.69 -5.61 -1.30
N GLU A 92 21.99 -5.82 -1.05
CA GLU A 92 22.92 -4.73 -0.67
C GLU A 92 22.99 -3.58 -1.70
N VAL A 93 22.89 -3.86 -3.00
CA VAL A 93 22.92 -2.82 -4.05
C VAL A 93 21.61 -2.04 -4.05
N LEU A 94 20.49 -2.74 -3.87
CA LEU A 94 19.16 -2.14 -3.84
C LEU A 94 18.96 -1.31 -2.57
N GLU A 95 19.32 -1.82 -1.39
CA GLU A 95 19.31 -1.08 -0.12
C GLU A 95 20.10 0.22 -0.21
N ASN A 96 21.33 0.16 -0.73
CA ASN A 96 22.16 1.36 -0.92
C ASN A 96 21.56 2.33 -1.94
N LEU A 97 20.91 1.82 -3.00
CA LEU A 97 20.26 2.65 -3.99
C LEU A 97 19.04 3.36 -3.39
N VAL A 98 18.15 2.63 -2.71
CA VAL A 98 16.96 3.17 -2.04
C VAL A 98 17.37 4.22 -1.02
N ALA A 99 18.35 3.92 -0.17
CA ALA A 99 18.89 4.89 0.80
C ALA A 99 19.52 6.13 0.13
N SER A 100 20.04 6.00 -1.10
CA SER A 100 20.59 7.15 -1.84
C SER A 100 19.52 8.05 -2.47
N LEU A 101 18.26 7.58 -2.56
CA LEU A 101 17.13 8.41 -2.96
C LEU A 101 16.79 9.44 -1.86
N ASP A 102 17.16 9.17 -0.61
CA ASP A 102 17.04 10.12 0.48
C ASP A 102 18.05 11.27 0.29
N GLY A 103 17.55 12.46 -0.08
CA GLY A 103 18.36 13.69 -0.20
C GLY A 103 18.35 14.36 -1.58
N ASP A 104 17.71 13.75 -2.59
CA ASP A 104 17.41 14.39 -3.87
C ASP A 104 15.89 14.55 -4.03
N LEU A 105 15.41 15.79 -3.88
CA LEU A 105 13.98 16.11 -3.93
C LEU A 105 13.30 15.71 -5.25
N GLU A 106 14.03 15.66 -6.37
CA GLU A 106 13.46 15.25 -7.67
C GLU A 106 13.29 13.74 -7.73
N LEU A 107 14.26 12.97 -7.20
CA LEU A 107 14.18 11.50 -7.18
C LEU A 107 13.23 10.99 -6.11
N GLU A 108 13.18 11.68 -4.98
CA GLU A 108 12.32 11.33 -3.86
C GLU A 108 10.84 11.44 -4.22
N ALA A 109 10.46 12.50 -4.94
CA ALA A 109 9.10 12.65 -5.46
C ALA A 109 8.73 11.59 -6.52
N LEU A 110 9.73 10.93 -7.12
CA LEU A 110 9.56 9.86 -8.09
C LEU A 110 9.77 8.47 -7.49
N ARG A 111 9.96 8.35 -6.17
CA ARG A 111 10.30 7.10 -5.49
C ARG A 111 9.35 5.94 -5.81
N PRO A 112 8.00 6.09 -5.78
CA PRO A 112 7.12 4.98 -6.14
C PRO A 112 7.39 4.47 -7.56
N GLN A 113 7.54 5.38 -8.54
CA GLN A 113 7.81 4.99 -9.93
C GLN A 113 9.22 4.42 -10.12
N LEU A 114 10.18 4.81 -9.27
CA LEU A 114 11.53 4.24 -9.28
C LEU A 114 11.56 2.82 -8.73
N LEU A 115 10.82 2.55 -7.66
CA LEU A 115 10.71 1.22 -7.05
C LEU A 115 9.97 0.27 -7.98
N ASP A 116 8.83 0.70 -8.53
CA ASP A 116 8.10 0.00 -9.59
C ASP A 116 9.01 -0.36 -10.78
N ALA A 117 9.84 0.59 -11.24
CA ALA A 117 10.80 0.33 -12.30
C ALA A 117 11.89 -0.71 -11.95
N LEU A 118 12.27 -0.78 -10.66
CA LEU A 118 13.27 -1.71 -10.15
C LEU A 118 12.70 -3.13 -9.99
N GLU A 119 11.44 -3.26 -9.57
CA GLU A 119 10.73 -4.55 -9.46
C GLU A 119 10.60 -5.21 -10.83
N HIS A 120 10.05 -4.48 -11.81
CA HIS A 120 9.99 -4.94 -13.19
C HIS A 120 11.37 -5.27 -13.78
N TYR A 121 12.41 -4.54 -13.37
CA TYR A 121 13.77 -4.84 -13.81
C TYR A 121 14.31 -6.12 -13.15
N LEU A 122 13.93 -6.42 -11.90
CA LEU A 122 14.28 -7.66 -11.22
C LEU A 122 13.64 -8.86 -11.94
N ASP A 123 12.35 -8.76 -12.29
CA ASP A 123 11.63 -9.78 -13.07
C ASP A 123 12.29 -10.02 -14.42
N PHE A 124 12.57 -8.93 -15.15
CA PHE A 124 13.35 -9.01 -16.39
C PHE A 124 14.68 -9.74 -16.16
N ALA A 125 15.39 -9.42 -15.08
CA ALA A 125 16.71 -9.99 -14.81
C ALA A 125 16.64 -11.49 -14.55
N VAL A 126 15.61 -11.94 -13.84
CA VAL A 126 15.31 -13.34 -13.52
C VAL A 126 14.86 -14.10 -14.77
N GLU A 127 13.83 -13.62 -15.47
CA GLU A 127 13.26 -14.30 -16.64
C GLU A 127 14.25 -14.46 -17.79
N THR A 128 15.10 -13.45 -18.00
CA THR A 128 16.11 -13.46 -19.08
C THR A 128 17.41 -14.12 -18.67
N GLY A 129 17.58 -14.48 -17.39
CA GLY A 129 18.82 -14.99 -16.83
C GLY A 129 19.99 -14.01 -16.95
N SER A 130 19.70 -12.70 -16.99
CA SER A 130 20.75 -11.68 -17.08
C SER A 130 21.46 -11.43 -15.74
N TRP A 131 20.84 -11.84 -14.63
CA TRP A 131 21.46 -11.92 -13.31
C TRP A 131 21.67 -13.39 -12.89
N PRO A 132 22.91 -13.85 -12.64
CA PRO A 132 23.20 -15.24 -12.26
C PRO A 132 23.06 -15.51 -10.74
N GLY A 133 22.18 -14.79 -10.05
CA GLY A 133 21.93 -14.97 -8.63
C GLY A 133 21.32 -16.34 -8.31
N THR A 134 21.43 -16.77 -7.05
CA THR A 134 20.66 -17.92 -6.54
C THR A 134 19.23 -17.51 -6.19
N ASP A 135 18.28 -18.44 -6.17
CA ASP A 135 16.88 -18.18 -5.79
C ASP A 135 16.77 -17.45 -4.44
N ALA A 136 17.61 -17.81 -3.46
CA ALA A 136 17.66 -17.14 -2.16
C ALA A 136 18.14 -15.68 -2.25
N GLN A 137 19.07 -15.37 -3.16
CA GLN A 137 19.52 -13.99 -3.37
C GLN A 137 18.46 -13.18 -4.13
N ILE A 138 17.74 -13.81 -5.06
CA ILE A 138 16.62 -13.19 -5.79
C ILE A 138 15.51 -12.81 -4.81
N ALA A 139 15.10 -13.76 -3.95
CA ALA A 139 14.09 -13.51 -2.92
C ALA A 139 14.49 -12.36 -1.97
N GLN A 140 15.75 -12.31 -1.51
CA GLN A 140 16.25 -11.19 -0.69
C GLN A 140 16.20 -9.85 -1.41
N SER A 141 16.47 -9.82 -2.72
CA SER A 141 16.38 -8.59 -3.50
C SER A 141 14.93 -8.14 -3.74
N ALA A 142 14.01 -9.08 -3.91
CA ALA A 142 12.58 -8.79 -4.05
C ALA A 142 12.03 -8.20 -2.75
N ASP A 143 12.31 -8.83 -1.61
CA ASP A 143 11.92 -8.37 -0.26
C ASP A 143 12.39 -6.93 0.02
N VAL A 144 13.61 -6.56 -0.40
CA VAL A 144 14.10 -5.18 -0.26
C VAL A 144 13.25 -4.17 -1.05
N LEU A 145 12.80 -4.52 -2.26
CA LEU A 145 12.00 -3.62 -3.09
C LEU A 145 10.56 -3.55 -2.61
N GLU A 146 9.95 -4.69 -2.30
CA GLU A 146 8.61 -4.82 -1.74
C GLU A 146 8.48 -3.97 -0.47
N ARG A 147 9.36 -4.17 0.52
CA ARG A 147 9.38 -3.36 1.74
C ARG A 147 9.59 -1.87 1.46
N ALA A 148 10.44 -1.53 0.49
CA ALA A 148 10.66 -0.13 0.13
C ALA A 148 9.43 0.48 -0.54
N TYR A 149 8.68 -0.29 -1.32
CA TYR A 149 7.47 0.12 -2.01
C TYR A 149 6.33 0.31 -1.02
N GLU A 150 6.10 -0.66 -0.14
CA GLU A 150 5.15 -0.56 0.98
C GLU A 150 5.42 0.68 1.84
N LEU A 151 6.68 0.91 2.24
CA LEU A 151 7.07 2.12 2.98
C LEU A 151 6.82 3.42 2.21
N THR A 152 6.62 3.35 0.90
CA THR A 152 6.41 4.48 0.01
C THR A 152 4.93 4.69 -0.33
N THR A 153 4.08 3.67 -0.33
CA THR A 153 2.66 3.74 -0.74
C THR A 153 1.67 3.39 0.37
N GLY A 154 2.08 2.58 1.35
CA GLY A 154 1.27 2.07 2.45
C GLY A 154 1.98 2.20 3.80
N LEU A 155 2.66 3.33 4.04
CA LEU A 155 3.47 3.51 5.24
C LEU A 155 2.67 3.39 6.53
N LEU A 156 1.47 4.00 6.63
CA LEU A 156 0.69 3.94 7.85
C LEU A 156 0.27 2.50 8.22
N PRO A 157 -0.37 1.72 7.31
CA PRO A 157 -0.66 0.30 7.57
C PRO A 157 0.57 -0.50 8.00
N TYR A 158 1.69 -0.36 7.29
CA TYR A 158 2.96 -1.00 7.66
C TYR A 158 3.42 -0.60 9.08
N LEU A 159 3.31 0.68 9.44
CA LEU A 159 3.70 1.16 10.77
C LEU A 159 2.81 0.62 11.88
N LEU A 160 1.52 0.43 11.59
CA LEU A 160 0.53 -0.10 12.54
C LEU A 160 0.68 -1.61 12.71
N ASP A 161 0.88 -2.37 11.62
CA ASP A 161 1.09 -3.81 11.69
C ASP A 161 2.34 -4.17 12.50
N ALA A 162 3.44 -3.44 12.27
CA ALA A 162 4.69 -3.62 13.00
C ALA A 162 4.57 -3.39 14.53
N LEU A 163 3.46 -2.83 15.03
CA LEU A 163 3.22 -2.71 16.46
C LEU A 163 2.97 -4.06 17.14
N ASN A 164 2.52 -5.07 16.41
CA ASN A 164 2.35 -6.45 16.88
C ASN A 164 3.68 -7.07 17.39
N ASP A 165 4.82 -6.54 16.95
CA ASP A 165 6.16 -7.00 17.35
C ASP A 165 6.64 -6.43 18.71
N ILE A 166 5.87 -5.53 19.34
CA ILE A 166 6.27 -4.94 20.63
C ILE A 166 6.05 -5.93 21.77
N ASP A 167 7.15 -6.34 22.40
CA ASP A 167 7.11 -7.17 23.61
C ASP A 167 6.40 -6.48 24.79
N ASP A 168 5.55 -7.26 25.49
CA ASP A 168 4.99 -6.90 26.78
C ASP A 168 6.05 -6.48 27.81
N VAL A 169 5.66 -5.54 28.69
CA VAL A 169 6.48 -5.14 29.84
C VAL A 169 5.90 -5.70 31.15
N PRO A 170 6.74 -5.92 32.19
CA PRO A 170 6.23 -6.27 33.51
C PRO A 170 5.20 -5.27 34.03
N ALA A 171 4.10 -5.76 34.61
CA ALA A 171 2.98 -4.95 35.09
C ALA A 171 3.37 -3.83 36.07
N GLU A 172 4.44 -3.99 36.86
CA GLU A 172 4.94 -2.92 37.72
C GLU A 172 5.57 -1.76 36.94
N ILE A 173 6.23 -2.05 35.82
CA ILE A 173 6.83 -1.05 34.93
C ILE A 173 5.72 -0.30 34.18
N GLU A 174 4.74 -1.03 33.67
CA GLU A 174 3.56 -0.47 33.00
C GLU A 174 2.78 0.46 33.95
N ARG A 175 2.42 -0.02 35.15
CA ARG A 175 1.72 0.78 36.16
C ARG A 175 2.51 2.03 36.54
N ALA A 176 3.82 1.94 36.69
CA ALA A 176 4.66 3.09 36.99
C ALA A 176 4.67 4.11 35.84
N ALA A 177 4.60 3.67 34.58
CA ALA A 177 4.47 4.54 33.42
C ALA A 177 3.13 5.30 33.44
N PHE A 178 2.01 4.61 33.67
CA PHE A 178 0.69 5.25 33.81
C PHE A 178 0.63 6.24 34.99
N GLU A 179 1.27 5.92 36.12
CA GLU A 179 1.36 6.84 37.28
C GLU A 179 2.18 8.10 36.98
N ALA A 180 3.09 8.05 36.01
CA ALA A 180 3.94 9.16 35.61
C ALA A 180 3.26 10.12 34.60
N LEU A 181 2.14 9.71 33.98
CA LEU A 181 1.41 10.55 33.03
C LEU A 181 0.88 11.82 33.71
N THR A 182 0.95 12.94 32.99
CA THR A 182 0.33 14.21 33.40
C THR A 182 -1.18 14.10 33.34
N ALA A 183 -1.70 13.40 32.32
CA ALA A 183 -3.12 13.08 32.20
C ALA A 183 -3.59 12.11 33.30
N ARG A 184 -4.91 12.08 33.54
CA ARG A 184 -5.54 11.17 34.51
C ARG A 184 -5.88 9.82 33.87
N ILE A 185 -4.90 9.21 33.22
CA ILE A 185 -5.01 7.91 32.57
C ILE A 185 -4.26 6.89 33.43
N ARG A 186 -4.94 5.83 33.88
CA ARG A 186 -4.44 4.87 34.88
C ARG A 186 -4.55 3.41 34.43
N SER A 187 -4.98 3.17 33.21
CA SER A 187 -5.03 1.84 32.59
C SER A 187 -4.96 1.96 31.07
N SER A 188 -4.66 0.84 30.40
CA SER A 188 -4.63 0.71 28.94
C SER A 188 -5.99 1.01 28.31
N GLN A 189 -7.09 0.58 28.93
CA GLN A 189 -8.44 0.95 28.48
C GLN A 189 -8.68 2.47 28.54
N GLU A 190 -8.30 3.12 29.66
CA GLU A 190 -8.43 4.58 29.77
C GLU A 190 -7.53 5.32 28.76
N LEU A 191 -6.41 4.71 28.34
CA LEU A 191 -5.55 5.26 27.29
C LEU A 191 -6.23 5.15 25.93
N ALA A 192 -6.78 3.98 25.58
CA ALA A 192 -7.52 3.77 24.34
C ALA A 192 -8.72 4.72 24.22
N ASP A 193 -9.52 4.86 25.28
CA ASP A 193 -10.66 5.79 25.32
C ASP A 193 -10.22 7.25 25.14
N HIS A 194 -9.08 7.62 25.75
CA HIS A 194 -8.51 8.96 25.62
C HIS A 194 -7.99 9.23 24.21
N LEU A 195 -7.25 8.29 23.62
CA LEU A 195 -6.78 8.37 22.24
C LEU A 195 -7.96 8.53 21.28
N ARG A 196 -8.97 7.66 21.37
CA ARG A 196 -10.20 7.73 20.57
C ARG A 196 -10.83 9.13 20.62
N THR A 197 -11.06 9.63 21.83
CA THR A 197 -11.68 10.95 22.05
C THR A 197 -10.85 12.07 21.42
N VAL A 198 -9.53 12.08 21.65
CA VAL A 198 -8.66 13.15 21.14
C VAL A 198 -8.54 13.11 19.63
N LEU A 199 -8.50 11.92 19.03
CA LEU A 199 -8.36 11.74 17.58
C LEU A 199 -9.67 12.07 16.85
N ASP A 200 -10.82 11.61 17.35
CA ASP A 200 -12.15 11.94 16.81
C ASP A 200 -12.46 13.45 16.83
N GLU A 201 -12.08 14.14 17.91
CA GLU A 201 -12.30 15.58 18.06
C GLU A 201 -11.18 16.43 17.44
N GLY A 202 -10.01 15.82 17.18
CA GLY A 202 -8.77 16.50 16.84
C GLY A 202 -8.70 16.98 15.40
N ALA A 203 -9.31 16.23 14.48
CA ALA A 203 -9.30 16.50 13.05
C ALA A 203 -10.64 16.12 12.39
N ASP A 204 -11.07 16.90 11.40
CA ASP A 204 -12.26 16.59 10.61
C ASP A 204 -11.89 15.60 9.50
N SER A 205 -12.03 14.31 9.76
CA SER A 205 -11.70 13.22 8.83
C SER A 205 -12.51 13.27 7.53
N SER A 206 -13.59 14.05 7.45
CA SER A 206 -14.33 14.26 6.20
C SER A 206 -13.60 15.17 5.19
N THR A 207 -12.50 15.80 5.60
CA THR A 207 -11.65 16.65 4.77
C THR A 207 -10.31 15.99 4.50
N VAL A 208 -9.74 16.20 3.31
CA VAL A 208 -8.40 15.66 2.95
C VAL A 208 -7.32 16.07 3.97
N SER A 209 -7.34 17.33 4.42
CA SER A 209 -6.35 17.83 5.39
C SER A 209 -6.58 17.29 6.81
N GLY A 210 -7.82 16.97 7.19
CA GLY A 210 -8.13 16.34 8.46
C GLY A 210 -7.79 14.85 8.47
N ALA A 211 -8.10 14.12 7.39
CA ALA A 211 -7.68 12.73 7.21
C ALA A 211 -6.14 12.60 7.25
N LEU A 212 -5.42 13.43 6.49
CA LEU A 212 -3.96 13.46 6.53
C LEU A 212 -3.40 13.83 7.91
N ALA A 213 -4.08 14.73 8.64
CA ALA A 213 -3.66 15.07 9.99
C ALA A 213 -3.78 13.88 10.95
N LEU A 214 -4.86 13.09 10.82
CA LEU A 214 -5.07 11.87 11.60
C LEU A 214 -4.01 10.82 11.26
N GLU A 215 -3.76 10.57 9.98
CA GLU A 215 -2.74 9.65 9.49
C GLU A 215 -1.34 10.00 10.02
N ARG A 216 -0.95 11.28 9.94
CA ARG A 216 0.32 11.74 10.52
C ARG A 216 0.42 11.47 12.01
N VAL A 217 -0.65 11.75 12.75
CA VAL A 217 -0.66 11.54 14.20
C VAL A 217 -0.54 10.06 14.53
N LEU A 218 -1.29 9.20 13.85
CA LEU A 218 -1.22 7.75 14.02
C LEU A 218 0.20 7.24 13.71
N GLY A 219 0.76 7.59 12.55
CA GLY A 219 2.11 7.17 12.19
C GLY A 219 3.18 7.67 13.17
N VAL A 220 3.07 8.90 13.67
CA VAL A 220 3.97 9.42 14.71
C VAL A 220 3.80 8.66 16.04
N LEU A 221 2.57 8.33 16.44
CA LEU A 221 2.30 7.53 17.63
C LEU A 221 2.85 6.11 17.49
N SER A 222 2.68 5.46 16.33
CA SER A 222 3.23 4.13 16.05
C SER A 222 4.76 4.13 16.16
N VAL A 223 5.41 5.11 15.55
CA VAL A 223 6.88 5.25 15.63
C VAL A 223 7.34 5.61 17.04
N ALA A 224 6.54 6.35 17.81
CA ALA A 224 6.83 6.65 19.21
C ALA A 224 6.69 5.42 20.12
N ALA A 225 5.72 4.54 19.84
CA ALA A 225 5.54 3.24 20.47
C ALA A 225 6.67 2.28 20.09
N TYR A 226 7.11 2.28 18.83
CA TYR A 226 8.19 1.44 18.32
C TYR A 226 9.37 2.23 17.68
N PRO A 227 10.24 2.88 18.47
CA PRO A 227 11.30 3.72 17.89
C PRO A 227 12.33 2.99 17.02
N ALA A 228 12.43 1.67 17.14
CA ALA A 228 13.34 0.85 16.33
C ALA A 228 12.88 0.71 14.87
N LEU A 229 11.60 0.98 14.57
CA LEU A 229 11.00 0.80 13.26
C LEU A 229 11.56 1.75 12.19
N LEU A 230 11.81 3.01 12.59
CA LEU A 230 12.42 4.04 11.75
C LEU A 230 13.58 4.73 12.49
N PRO A 231 14.73 4.04 12.68
CA PRO A 231 15.79 4.50 13.57
C PRO A 231 16.45 5.78 13.05
N GLY A 232 16.68 6.75 13.94
CA GLY A 232 17.40 8.00 13.63
C GLY A 232 16.62 9.03 12.79
N LEU A 233 15.35 8.77 12.47
CA LEU A 233 14.50 9.75 11.78
C LEU A 233 13.85 10.71 12.78
N SER A 234 13.82 12.00 12.44
CA SER A 234 13.09 13.01 13.22
C SER A 234 11.58 12.88 13.00
N THR A 235 10.77 13.43 13.92
CA THR A 235 9.30 13.43 13.76
C THR A 235 8.87 14.10 12.45
N ALA A 236 9.51 15.22 12.10
CA ALA A 236 9.23 15.93 10.84
C ALA A 236 9.53 15.06 9.61
N ARG A 237 10.55 14.20 9.67
CA ARG A 237 10.87 13.30 8.56
C ARG A 237 9.84 12.17 8.43
N VAL A 238 9.34 11.64 9.55
CA VAL A 238 8.25 10.66 9.55
C VAL A 238 6.98 11.27 8.92
N GLU A 239 6.62 12.49 9.30
CA GLU A 239 5.48 13.20 8.68
C GLU A 239 5.66 13.40 7.17
N GLU A 240 6.87 13.73 6.70
CA GLU A 240 7.15 13.85 5.26
C GLU A 240 7.00 12.52 4.53
N MET A 241 7.42 11.40 5.15
CA MET A 241 7.24 10.08 4.55
C MET A 241 5.75 9.70 4.47
N LEU A 242 4.96 10.02 5.50
CA LEU A 242 3.51 9.82 5.49
C LEU A 242 2.82 10.69 4.43
N ASP A 243 3.28 11.93 4.22
CA ASP A 243 2.78 12.77 3.13
C ASP A 243 3.00 12.13 1.74
N VAL A 244 4.18 11.50 1.56
CA VAL A 244 4.51 10.81 0.31
C VAL A 244 3.63 9.57 0.13
N ALA A 245 3.47 8.76 1.19
CA ALA A 245 2.61 7.58 1.17
C ALA A 245 1.15 7.91 0.89
N ALA A 246 0.61 8.94 1.51
CA ALA A 246 -0.74 9.43 1.26
C ALA A 246 -0.93 10.06 -0.14
N GLY A 247 0.14 10.23 -0.92
CA GLY A 247 0.09 10.80 -2.27
C GLY A 247 -0.35 12.27 -2.30
N VAL A 248 -0.21 13.00 -1.20
CA VAL A 248 -0.76 14.37 -1.06
C VAL A 248 0.17 15.43 -1.62
N THR A 249 -0.41 16.54 -2.06
CA THR A 249 0.37 17.68 -2.53
C THR A 249 1.02 18.44 -1.37
N ALA A 250 2.11 19.17 -1.65
CA ALA A 250 2.72 20.08 -0.68
C ALA A 250 1.79 21.20 -0.17
N ALA A 251 0.65 21.45 -0.83
CA ALA A 251 -0.37 22.37 -0.35
C ALA A 251 -1.25 21.72 0.72
N GLU A 252 -1.77 20.52 0.44
CA GLU A 252 -2.57 19.72 1.39
C GLU A 252 -1.75 19.38 2.64
N ALA A 253 -0.49 18.97 2.46
CA ALA A 253 0.46 18.74 3.54
C ALA A 253 0.61 19.97 4.46
N ARG A 254 0.63 21.19 3.91
CA ARG A 254 0.70 22.43 4.71
C ARG A 254 -0.60 22.75 5.43
N GLU A 255 -1.74 22.37 4.85
CA GLU A 255 -3.06 22.60 5.44
C GLU A 255 -3.33 21.67 6.63
N ALA A 256 -2.81 20.44 6.60
CA ALA A 256 -2.93 19.47 7.69
C ALA A 256 -2.10 19.83 8.95
N ARG A 257 -0.95 20.51 8.79
CA ARG A 257 0.02 20.77 9.90
C ARG A 257 -0.62 21.37 11.17
N PRO A 258 -1.46 22.41 11.11
CA PRO A 258 -2.02 23.00 12.33
C PRO A 258 -2.93 22.05 13.13
N ALA A 259 -3.50 21.01 12.50
CA ALA A 259 -4.24 19.97 13.19
C ALA A 259 -3.28 18.93 13.78
N THR A 260 -2.33 18.42 12.99
CA THR A 260 -1.27 17.51 13.44
C THR A 260 -0.53 18.07 14.67
N ASP A 261 0.02 19.28 14.57
CA ASP A 261 0.80 19.93 15.65
C ASP A 261 -0.01 20.06 16.94
N ARG A 262 -1.30 20.36 16.82
CA ARG A 262 -2.19 20.57 17.97
C ARG A 262 -2.44 19.27 18.71
N ILE A 263 -2.71 18.19 17.97
CA ILE A 263 -2.99 16.88 18.55
C ILE A 263 -1.73 16.32 19.20
N LEU A 264 -0.58 16.36 18.50
CA LEU A 264 0.70 15.91 19.04
C LEU A 264 1.10 16.69 20.30
N ALA A 265 0.95 18.02 20.29
CA ALA A 265 1.19 18.84 21.48
C ALA A 265 0.27 18.50 22.65
N GLY A 266 -0.96 18.01 22.38
CA GLY A 266 -1.87 17.48 23.38
C GLY A 266 -1.32 16.21 24.03
N PHE A 267 -0.87 15.25 23.23
CA PHE A 267 -0.26 14.02 23.74
C PHE A 267 1.07 14.25 24.47
N GLU A 268 1.86 15.23 24.04
CA GLU A 268 3.04 15.69 24.80
C GLU A 268 2.64 16.29 26.15
N PHE A 269 1.61 17.15 26.17
CA PHE A 269 1.10 17.75 27.40
C PHE A 269 0.59 16.69 28.39
N ASP A 270 -0.08 15.66 27.87
CA ASP A 270 -0.59 14.53 28.65
C ASP A 270 0.51 13.60 29.16
N GLY A 271 1.73 13.71 28.61
CA GLY A 271 2.88 12.89 28.93
C GLY A 271 2.91 11.53 28.23
N ILE A 272 2.03 11.32 27.26
CA ILE A 272 2.00 10.12 26.40
C ILE A 272 3.21 10.14 25.47
N LEU A 273 3.49 11.31 24.89
CA LEU A 273 4.68 11.59 24.09
C LEU A 273 5.68 12.45 24.86
N GLN A 274 6.96 12.26 24.57
CA GLN A 274 8.04 13.12 25.03
C GLN A 274 9.14 13.21 23.97
N PRO A 275 9.94 14.28 23.96
CA PRO A 275 11.15 14.32 23.14
C PRO A 275 12.08 13.16 23.49
N GLY A 276 12.73 12.58 22.48
CA GLY A 276 13.76 11.58 22.66
C GLY A 276 14.98 12.13 23.39
N VAL A 277 15.94 11.24 23.64
CA VAL A 277 17.17 11.58 24.37
C VAL A 277 18.35 11.41 23.44
N ASP A 278 19.36 12.28 23.57
CA ASP A 278 20.60 12.26 22.80
C ASP A 278 20.38 12.34 21.28
N GLU A 279 20.65 11.26 20.54
CA GLU A 279 20.57 11.22 19.07
C GLU A 279 19.13 11.30 18.54
N ASP A 280 18.14 10.99 19.38
CA ASP A 280 16.70 11.06 19.08
C ASP A 280 16.02 12.34 19.60
N ALA A 281 16.76 13.39 19.98
CA ALA A 281 16.19 14.57 20.63
C ALA A 281 15.11 15.31 19.81
N ASP A 282 15.18 15.24 18.47
CA ASP A 282 14.21 15.83 17.54
C ASP A 282 13.07 14.84 17.16
N ARG A 283 12.93 13.74 17.91
CA ARG A 283 11.94 12.68 17.71
C ARG A 283 11.02 12.59 18.92
N LEU A 284 9.73 12.38 18.69
CA LEU A 284 8.78 12.06 19.76
C LEU A 284 8.80 10.56 20.05
N ILE A 285 8.85 10.20 21.32
CA ILE A 285 8.86 8.80 21.79
C ILE A 285 7.86 8.60 22.94
N ALA A 286 7.34 7.38 23.08
CA ALA A 286 6.61 6.95 24.25
C ALA A 286 7.57 6.36 25.30
N ALA A 287 7.22 6.53 26.59
CA ALA A 287 7.97 5.93 27.68
C ALA A 287 8.01 4.40 27.53
N PRO A 288 9.15 3.71 27.77
CA PRO A 288 9.25 2.26 27.53
C PRO A 288 8.15 1.42 28.18
N GLY A 289 7.71 1.78 29.39
CA GLY A 289 6.63 1.09 30.09
C GLY A 289 5.23 1.35 29.54
N LEU A 290 5.04 2.37 28.69
CA LEU A 290 3.75 2.70 28.08
C LEU A 290 3.61 2.09 26.67
N ARG A 291 4.71 1.66 26.05
CA ARG A 291 4.74 1.26 24.63
C ARG A 291 3.76 0.13 24.28
N PRO A 292 3.67 -0.99 25.04
CA PRO A 292 2.73 -2.05 24.71
C PRO A 292 1.28 -1.57 24.77
N ALA A 293 0.90 -0.90 25.86
CA ALA A 293 -0.46 -0.36 25.99
C ALA A 293 -0.82 0.71 24.95
N LEU A 294 0.17 1.48 24.47
CA LEU A 294 -0.03 2.41 23.35
C LEU A 294 -0.16 1.67 22.02
N ALA A 295 0.64 0.63 21.79
CA ALA A 295 0.57 -0.23 20.61
C ALA A 295 -0.80 -0.91 20.49
N ASP A 296 -1.24 -1.61 21.54
CA ASP A 296 -2.56 -2.26 21.58
C ASP A 296 -3.68 -1.26 21.28
N ALA A 297 -3.64 -0.09 21.92
CA ALA A 297 -4.67 0.93 21.70
C ALA A 297 -4.67 1.52 20.28
N LEU A 298 -3.52 1.57 19.61
CA LEU A 298 -3.43 2.02 18.21
C LEU A 298 -3.92 0.95 17.25
N ILE A 299 -3.59 -0.32 17.49
CA ILE A 299 -4.07 -1.46 16.71
C ILE A 299 -5.59 -1.55 16.82
N ASP A 300 -6.15 -1.54 18.04
CA ASP A 300 -7.59 -1.58 18.28
C ASP A 300 -8.33 -0.46 17.53
N LEU A 301 -7.77 0.76 17.54
CA LEU A 301 -8.36 1.91 16.84
C LEU A 301 -8.24 1.77 15.33
N ALA A 302 -7.11 1.27 14.84
CA ALA A 302 -6.88 1.07 13.43
C ALA A 302 -7.79 -0.01 12.85
N GLU A 303 -7.99 -1.13 13.55
CA GLU A 303 -9.00 -2.14 13.21
C GLU A 303 -10.42 -1.55 13.22
N GLU A 304 -10.79 -0.80 14.27
CA GLU A 304 -12.10 -0.15 14.36
C GLU A 304 -12.36 0.81 13.19
N TRP A 305 -11.31 1.45 12.68
CA TRP A 305 -11.37 2.40 11.58
C TRP A 305 -11.09 1.80 10.19
N GLY A 306 -10.85 0.49 10.09
CA GLY A 306 -10.56 -0.19 8.83
C GLY A 306 -9.22 0.23 8.20
N LEU A 307 -8.21 0.51 9.03
CA LEU A 307 -6.85 0.89 8.62
C LEU A 307 -5.84 -0.26 8.65
N LEU A 308 -6.20 -1.35 9.35
CA LEU A 308 -5.38 -2.56 9.52
C LEU A 308 -6.07 -3.81 8.97
N THR A 309 -7.20 -3.63 8.30
CA THR A 309 -7.82 -4.74 7.60
C THR A 309 -6.89 -5.19 6.48
N ASP A 310 -6.65 -6.49 6.38
CA ASP A 310 -5.98 -7.11 5.23
C ASP A 310 -6.74 -6.84 3.89
N ASP A 311 -7.86 -6.10 3.95
CA ASP A 311 -8.73 -5.55 2.89
C ASP A 311 -8.05 -4.57 1.91
N GLU A 312 -6.73 -4.63 1.69
CA GLU A 312 -6.20 -4.28 0.36
C GLU A 312 -6.53 -5.36 -0.69
N ALA A 313 -7.22 -6.43 -0.29
CA ALA A 313 -7.56 -7.51 -1.18
C ALA A 313 -8.70 -7.18 -2.16
N ASN A 314 -9.67 -6.30 -1.84
CA ASN A 314 -10.79 -6.02 -2.74
C ASN A 314 -10.53 -4.78 -3.63
N PRO A 315 -10.07 -4.94 -4.89
CA PRO A 315 -9.76 -3.81 -5.78
C PRO A 315 -11.01 -3.10 -6.31
N HIS A 316 -12.22 -3.57 -5.98
CA HIS A 316 -13.45 -3.01 -6.50
C HIS A 316 -13.92 -1.84 -5.62
N PRO A 317 -14.20 -0.65 -6.20
CA PRO A 317 -14.75 0.46 -5.43
C PRO A 317 -16.08 0.12 -4.74
N ASP A 318 -16.37 0.78 -3.62
CA ASP A 318 -17.65 0.70 -2.92
C ASP A 318 -18.86 0.82 -3.86
N GLY A 319 -19.83 -0.07 -3.67
CA GLY A 319 -21.00 -0.13 -4.53
C GLY A 319 -20.71 -0.73 -5.91
N THR A 320 -19.65 -1.52 -6.06
CA THR A 320 -19.47 -2.41 -7.20
C THR A 320 -20.30 -3.69 -7.03
N ALA A 321 -20.82 -4.22 -8.13
CA ALA A 321 -21.52 -5.50 -8.17
C ALA A 321 -20.92 -6.45 -9.19
N LEU A 322 -20.76 -7.70 -8.78
CA LEU A 322 -20.10 -8.76 -9.53
C LEU A 322 -21.14 -9.73 -10.09
N GLN A 323 -21.20 -9.85 -11.43
CA GLN A 323 -22.05 -10.83 -12.09
C GLN A 323 -21.27 -12.10 -12.36
N VAL A 324 -21.50 -13.12 -11.54
CA VAL A 324 -20.88 -14.44 -11.68
C VAL A 324 -21.82 -15.43 -12.37
N LYS A 325 -21.24 -16.42 -13.03
CA LYS A 325 -21.95 -17.57 -13.58
C LYS A 325 -21.46 -18.86 -12.95
N ALA A 326 -22.32 -19.50 -12.18
CA ALA A 326 -22.10 -20.81 -11.61
C ALA A 326 -22.62 -21.91 -12.54
N THR A 327 -21.76 -22.87 -12.91
CA THR A 327 -22.09 -23.94 -13.86
C THR A 327 -21.78 -25.31 -13.26
N ILE A 328 -22.73 -26.26 -13.29
CA ILE A 328 -22.48 -27.63 -12.84
C ILE A 328 -21.54 -28.33 -13.82
N ALA A 329 -20.39 -28.78 -13.29
CA ALA A 329 -19.39 -29.50 -14.06
C ALA A 329 -19.96 -30.81 -14.63
N ASP A 330 -19.46 -31.20 -15.81
CA ASP A 330 -19.75 -32.50 -16.45
C ASP A 330 -21.23 -32.80 -16.78
N THR A 331 -22.12 -31.79 -16.77
CA THR A 331 -23.55 -31.95 -17.14
C THR A 331 -23.85 -31.66 -18.61
N LYS A 332 -24.76 -32.44 -19.23
CA LYS A 332 -25.26 -32.22 -20.59
C LYS A 332 -26.78 -32.44 -20.65
N PRO A 333 -27.60 -31.41 -20.99
CA PRO A 333 -27.20 -30.02 -21.29
C PRO A 333 -26.61 -29.32 -20.06
N ALA A 334 -25.81 -28.27 -20.28
CA ALA A 334 -25.15 -27.56 -19.19
C ALA A 334 -26.17 -26.82 -18.29
N GLU A 335 -26.10 -27.09 -17.00
CA GLU A 335 -26.93 -26.48 -15.97
C GLU A 335 -26.17 -25.33 -15.29
N TRP A 336 -26.73 -24.13 -15.30
CA TRP A 336 -26.07 -22.94 -14.77
C TRP A 336 -27.05 -21.91 -14.18
N ARG A 337 -26.50 -21.02 -13.36
CA ARG A 337 -27.13 -19.83 -12.77
C ARG A 337 -26.23 -18.61 -12.96
N ARG A 338 -26.82 -17.45 -13.23
CA ARG A 338 -26.16 -16.14 -13.18
C ARG A 338 -26.64 -15.40 -11.96
N LEU A 339 -25.69 -15.04 -11.14
CA LEU A 339 -25.91 -14.38 -9.87
C LEU A 339 -25.20 -13.02 -9.89
N LEU A 340 -25.78 -12.05 -9.20
CA LEU A 340 -25.22 -10.71 -9.01
C LEU A 340 -25.05 -10.50 -7.52
N PHE A 341 -23.82 -10.23 -7.10
CA PHE A 341 -23.42 -9.98 -5.71
C PHE A 341 -22.85 -8.58 -5.59
N ALA A 342 -22.82 -8.05 -4.37
CA ALA A 342 -21.98 -6.90 -4.08
C ALA A 342 -20.52 -7.38 -4.05
N ALA A 343 -19.56 -6.49 -4.34
CA ALA A 343 -18.14 -6.89 -4.32
C ALA A 343 -17.65 -7.23 -2.89
N ASP A 344 -18.22 -6.56 -1.89
CA ASP A 344 -18.06 -6.74 -0.43
C ASP A 344 -18.97 -7.85 0.15
N ALA A 345 -19.44 -8.77 -0.70
CA ALA A 345 -20.11 -9.98 -0.23
C ALA A 345 -19.05 -11.03 0.08
N ASP A 346 -19.24 -11.86 1.10
CA ASP A 346 -18.31 -12.92 1.46
C ASP A 346 -18.58 -14.24 0.69
N PHE A 347 -17.65 -15.21 0.79
CA PHE A 347 -17.80 -16.52 0.17
C PHE A 347 -18.89 -17.38 0.84
N GLY A 348 -19.23 -17.12 2.11
CA GLY A 348 -20.37 -17.72 2.81
C GLY A 348 -21.72 -17.33 2.18
N GLU A 349 -21.92 -16.06 1.83
CA GLU A 349 -23.08 -15.55 1.12
C GLU A 349 -23.19 -16.17 -0.28
N LEU A 350 -22.06 -16.34 -0.98
CA LEU A 350 -22.01 -17.07 -2.25
C LEU A 350 -22.43 -18.53 -2.06
N HIS A 351 -21.91 -19.23 -1.06
CA HIS A 351 -22.28 -20.62 -0.74
C HIS A 351 -23.79 -20.74 -0.55
N LEU A 352 -24.38 -19.94 0.33
CA LEU A 352 -25.83 -19.95 0.59
C LEU A 352 -26.65 -19.65 -0.67
N ALA A 353 -26.20 -18.69 -1.48
CA ALA A 353 -26.86 -18.35 -2.74
C ALA A 353 -26.79 -19.50 -3.76
N LEU A 354 -25.68 -20.23 -3.82
CA LEU A 354 -25.55 -21.43 -4.66
C LEU A 354 -26.51 -22.53 -4.19
N GLN A 355 -26.57 -22.80 -2.88
CA GLN A 355 -27.49 -23.80 -2.31
C GLN A 355 -28.94 -23.48 -2.68
N LEU A 356 -29.36 -22.23 -2.51
CA LEU A 356 -30.72 -21.77 -2.86
C LEU A 356 -30.99 -21.81 -4.36
N ALA A 357 -30.04 -21.35 -5.20
CA ALA A 357 -30.25 -21.27 -6.64
C ALA A 357 -30.28 -22.63 -7.35
N PHE A 358 -29.65 -23.64 -6.76
CA PHE A 358 -29.63 -25.03 -7.26
C PHE A 358 -30.57 -25.98 -6.50
N ASP A 359 -31.32 -25.49 -5.50
CA ASP A 359 -32.25 -26.29 -4.68
C ASP A 359 -31.52 -27.43 -3.94
N TRP A 360 -30.41 -27.09 -3.29
CA TRP A 360 -29.60 -27.98 -2.45
C TRP A 360 -29.87 -27.72 -0.97
N SER A 361 -29.55 -28.72 -0.13
CA SER A 361 -30.00 -28.79 1.27
C SER A 361 -29.05 -28.17 2.28
N ASP A 362 -27.86 -27.75 1.86
CA ASP A 362 -26.80 -27.23 2.75
C ASP A 362 -26.51 -28.14 3.95
N SER A 363 -26.41 -29.44 3.69
CA SER A 363 -26.33 -30.50 4.71
C SER A 363 -25.00 -31.23 4.73
N ASP A 364 -24.14 -30.97 3.77
CA ASP A 364 -22.86 -31.63 3.58
C ASP A 364 -21.73 -30.57 3.51
N PRO A 365 -20.48 -30.95 3.83
CA PRO A 365 -19.35 -30.03 3.75
C PRO A 365 -19.13 -29.47 2.34
N HIS A 366 -18.61 -28.24 2.28
CA HIS A 366 -18.19 -27.59 1.06
C HIS A 366 -16.82 -26.93 1.21
N GLU A 367 -16.23 -26.62 0.05
CA GLU A 367 -14.99 -25.88 -0.07
C GLU A 367 -14.98 -25.10 -1.39
N PHE A 368 -14.32 -23.94 -1.38
CA PHE A 368 -13.92 -23.22 -2.57
C PHE A 368 -12.40 -23.36 -2.77
N THR A 369 -11.98 -23.47 -4.02
CA THR A 369 -10.56 -23.47 -4.39
C THR A 369 -10.36 -22.62 -5.63
N LEU A 370 -9.30 -21.82 -5.67
CA LEU A 370 -8.95 -21.05 -6.86
C LEU A 370 -8.49 -21.97 -7.99
N ALA A 371 -8.86 -21.62 -9.23
CA ALA A 371 -8.41 -22.38 -10.39
C ALA A 371 -6.90 -22.24 -10.63
N ASP A 372 -6.35 -21.06 -10.37
CA ASP A 372 -4.94 -20.73 -10.60
C ASP A 372 -4.04 -21.02 -9.38
N GLU A 373 -4.63 -21.05 -8.18
CA GLU A 373 -3.95 -21.38 -6.93
C GLU A 373 -4.68 -22.49 -6.15
N PRO A 374 -4.55 -23.76 -6.58
CA PRO A 374 -5.29 -24.88 -5.99
C PRO A 374 -4.82 -25.25 -4.57
N GLY A 375 -3.85 -24.53 -3.99
CA GLY A 375 -3.36 -24.70 -2.63
C GLY A 375 -4.26 -24.03 -1.58
N THR A 376 -4.89 -22.91 -1.94
CA THR A 376 -5.74 -22.11 -1.05
C THR A 376 -7.16 -22.67 -1.02
N VAL A 377 -7.68 -22.89 0.18
CA VAL A 377 -9.01 -23.48 0.41
C VAL A 377 -9.85 -22.57 1.29
N LEU A 378 -11.03 -22.16 0.81
CA LEU A 378 -12.00 -21.42 1.63
C LEU A 378 -13.10 -22.38 2.10
N THR A 379 -13.41 -22.37 3.39
CA THR A 379 -14.47 -23.20 3.99
C THR A 379 -14.89 -22.62 5.35
N THR A 380 -15.94 -23.15 5.96
CA THR A 380 -16.41 -22.70 7.28
C THR A 380 -15.39 -22.95 8.40
N VAL A 381 -15.34 -22.07 9.41
CA VAL A 381 -14.55 -22.23 10.67
C VAL A 381 -14.58 -23.65 11.26
N ASP A 382 -15.76 -24.27 11.38
CA ASP A 382 -15.91 -25.62 11.98
C ASP A 382 -15.13 -26.70 11.20
N LEU A 383 -14.98 -26.53 9.89
CA LEU A 383 -14.22 -27.41 9.03
C LEU A 383 -12.73 -27.04 9.03
N LEU A 384 -12.41 -25.75 9.16
CA LEU A 384 -11.05 -25.23 9.27
C LEU A 384 -10.30 -25.85 10.47
N GLU A 385 -10.92 -25.93 11.65
CA GLU A 385 -10.33 -26.54 12.86
C GLU A 385 -9.97 -28.04 12.68
N GLY A 386 -10.56 -28.72 11.68
CA GLY A 386 -10.32 -30.12 11.36
C GLY A 386 -9.32 -30.38 10.23
N LEU A 387 -8.89 -29.33 9.52
CA LEU A 387 -8.00 -29.41 8.36
C LEU A 387 -6.55 -29.12 8.76
N ALA A 388 -5.63 -30.01 8.36
CA ALA A 388 -4.18 -29.80 8.53
C ALA A 388 -3.59 -29.13 7.28
N VAL A 389 -4.26 -28.10 6.78
CA VAL A 389 -3.87 -27.34 5.58
C VAL A 389 -3.38 -25.99 6.08
N GLU A 390 -2.12 -25.65 5.81
CA GLU A 390 -1.52 -24.39 6.27
C GLU A 390 -2.17 -23.16 5.59
N ASP A 391 -2.88 -23.36 4.47
CA ASP A 391 -3.45 -22.31 3.60
C ASP A 391 -5.00 -22.38 3.50
N ALA A 392 -5.68 -22.79 4.57
CA ALA A 392 -7.14 -22.75 4.62
C ALA A 392 -7.62 -21.46 5.33
N LEU A 393 -8.62 -20.80 4.75
CA LEU A 393 -9.18 -19.55 5.25
C LEU A 393 -10.68 -19.70 5.54
N ASP A 394 -11.19 -18.88 6.45
CA ASP A 394 -12.63 -18.82 6.72
C ASP A 394 -13.36 -18.13 5.57
N GLU A 395 -14.46 -18.72 5.12
CA GLU A 395 -15.22 -18.19 3.98
C GLU A 395 -16.01 -16.92 4.29
N ASP A 396 -16.29 -16.67 5.56
CA ASP A 396 -16.96 -15.45 6.04
C ASP A 396 -15.97 -14.27 6.20
N GLU A 397 -14.66 -14.52 6.08
CA GLU A 397 -13.58 -13.51 6.19
C GLU A 397 -13.01 -13.10 4.83
N VAL A 398 -13.42 -13.74 3.73
CA VAL A 398 -12.91 -13.45 2.37
C VAL A 398 -14.02 -12.88 1.51
N GLU A 399 -13.84 -11.66 1.00
CA GLU A 399 -14.79 -11.04 0.09
C GLU A 399 -14.67 -11.59 -1.34
N LEU A 400 -15.79 -11.59 -2.06
CA LEU A 400 -15.86 -12.04 -3.45
C LEU A 400 -14.99 -11.17 -4.37
N GLY A 401 -14.90 -9.87 -4.09
CA GLY A 401 -14.12 -8.93 -4.87
C GLY A 401 -12.61 -9.19 -4.82
N GLU A 402 -12.13 -9.85 -3.76
CA GLU A 402 -10.72 -10.20 -3.60
C GLU A 402 -10.27 -11.24 -4.61
N LEU A 403 -11.14 -12.21 -4.92
CA LEU A 403 -10.80 -13.31 -5.82
C LEU A 403 -11.40 -13.16 -7.22
N PHE A 404 -12.43 -12.34 -7.38
CA PHE A 404 -13.02 -12.01 -8.68
C PHE A 404 -12.60 -10.61 -9.09
N VAL A 405 -11.30 -10.43 -9.35
CA VAL A 405 -10.69 -9.16 -9.75
C VAL A 405 -11.02 -8.85 -11.21
N ASP A 406 -10.76 -9.81 -12.10
CA ASP A 406 -10.86 -9.66 -13.54
C ASP A 406 -11.99 -10.47 -14.17
N VAL A 407 -12.57 -9.93 -15.24
CA VAL A 407 -13.58 -10.66 -16.01
C VAL A 407 -12.95 -11.89 -16.66
N GLY A 408 -13.24 -13.06 -16.08
CA GLY A 408 -12.68 -14.33 -16.53
C GLY A 408 -12.33 -15.24 -15.37
N ASP A 409 -12.08 -14.67 -14.20
CA ASP A 409 -11.64 -15.35 -12.99
C ASP A 409 -12.59 -16.46 -12.58
N GLU A 410 -12.02 -17.55 -12.09
CA GLU A 410 -12.73 -18.78 -11.78
C GLU A 410 -12.42 -19.30 -10.38
N VAL A 411 -13.49 -19.59 -9.65
CA VAL A 411 -13.44 -20.37 -8.41
C VAL A 411 -14.15 -21.69 -8.63
N LEU A 412 -13.55 -22.77 -8.15
CA LEU A 412 -14.15 -24.09 -8.13
C LEU A 412 -14.84 -24.28 -6.79
N TYR A 413 -16.12 -24.63 -6.83
CA TYR A 413 -16.89 -24.95 -5.63
C TYR A 413 -17.20 -26.44 -5.60
N ARG A 414 -16.90 -27.08 -4.48
CA ARG A 414 -17.13 -28.49 -4.24
C ARG A 414 -18.05 -28.66 -3.05
N TYR A 415 -19.10 -29.46 -3.22
CA TYR A 415 -20.09 -29.74 -2.17
C TYR A 415 -20.36 -31.24 -2.07
N GLY A 416 -20.27 -31.79 -0.86
CA GLY A 416 -20.52 -33.20 -0.56
C GLY A 416 -19.28 -34.08 -0.46
N GLN A 417 -19.38 -35.15 0.33
CA GLN A 417 -18.31 -36.14 0.54
C GLN A 417 -18.49 -37.40 -0.32
N ASP A 418 -19.71 -37.94 -0.38
CA ASP A 418 -20.01 -39.21 -1.07
C ASP A 418 -20.51 -39.02 -2.51
N ASP A 419 -21.31 -37.98 -2.77
CA ASP A 419 -21.85 -37.62 -4.10
C ASP A 419 -21.44 -36.19 -4.44
N VAL A 420 -20.15 -36.03 -4.73
CA VAL A 420 -19.48 -34.73 -4.87
C VAL A 420 -20.06 -33.95 -6.06
N ARG A 421 -20.72 -32.83 -5.75
CA ARG A 421 -21.15 -31.83 -6.73
C ARG A 421 -20.03 -30.82 -6.92
N ARG A 422 -19.81 -30.43 -8.18
CA ARG A 422 -18.77 -29.47 -8.55
C ARG A 422 -19.37 -28.38 -9.40
N LEU A 423 -19.15 -27.13 -9.01
CA LEU A 423 -19.48 -25.95 -9.79
C LEU A 423 -18.19 -25.26 -10.22
N VAL A 424 -18.23 -24.69 -11.42
CA VAL A 424 -17.29 -23.66 -11.85
C VAL A 424 -18.01 -22.32 -11.76
N VAL A 425 -17.55 -21.44 -10.89
CA VAL A 425 -18.08 -20.08 -10.70
C VAL A 425 -17.14 -19.12 -11.40
N ARG A 426 -17.63 -18.43 -12.43
CA ARG A 426 -16.82 -17.54 -13.25
C ARG A 426 -17.35 -16.11 -13.21
N LEU A 427 -16.47 -15.12 -13.02
CA LEU A 427 -16.82 -13.71 -13.20
C LEU A 427 -17.11 -13.41 -14.68
N GLU A 428 -18.31 -12.93 -14.99
CA GLU A 428 -18.69 -12.55 -16.36
C GLU A 428 -18.72 -11.04 -16.58
N ARG A 429 -19.03 -10.24 -15.54
CA ARG A 429 -19.11 -8.77 -15.60
C ARG A 429 -18.92 -8.13 -14.23
N ILE A 430 -18.32 -6.95 -14.26
CA ILE A 430 -18.27 -5.98 -13.16
C ILE A 430 -19.18 -4.81 -13.54
N VAL A 431 -20.09 -4.40 -12.66
CA VAL A 431 -21.05 -3.32 -12.91
C VAL A 431 -21.22 -2.43 -11.68
N GLU A 432 -21.58 -1.17 -11.89
CA GLU A 432 -22.01 -0.32 -10.78
C GLU A 432 -23.29 -0.90 -10.14
N SER A 433 -23.28 -1.05 -8.82
CA SER A 433 -24.43 -1.50 -8.05
C SER A 433 -25.54 -0.46 -8.17
N SER A 434 -26.68 -0.90 -8.70
CA SER A 434 -27.91 -0.09 -8.70
C SER A 434 -28.52 -0.02 -7.29
N ASP A 435 -29.54 0.81 -7.07
CA ASP A 435 -30.34 0.85 -5.83
C ASP A 435 -31.06 -0.48 -5.44
N GLN A 436 -30.73 -1.60 -6.09
CA GLN A 436 -31.31 -2.91 -5.84
C GLN A 436 -30.52 -3.65 -4.77
N VAL A 437 -31.23 -4.13 -3.74
CA VAL A 437 -30.63 -4.99 -2.71
C VAL A 437 -30.17 -6.32 -3.33
N LEU A 438 -28.90 -6.67 -3.14
CA LEU A 438 -28.23 -7.89 -3.60
C LEU A 438 -28.27 -8.98 -2.49
N PRO A 439 -28.05 -10.27 -2.80
CA PRO A 439 -27.76 -10.86 -4.12
C PRO A 439 -29.01 -11.07 -4.99
N ARG A 440 -28.83 -11.21 -6.31
CA ARG A 440 -29.90 -11.40 -7.33
C ARG A 440 -29.59 -12.53 -8.30
N CYS A 441 -30.62 -13.26 -8.74
CA CYS A 441 -30.49 -14.16 -9.88
C CYS A 441 -30.95 -13.44 -11.16
N VAL A 442 -30.02 -13.26 -12.10
CA VAL A 442 -30.26 -12.52 -13.35
C VAL A 442 -30.32 -13.41 -14.59
N GLY A 443 -30.10 -14.72 -14.43
CA GLY A 443 -30.25 -15.70 -15.50
C GLY A 443 -30.13 -17.14 -15.03
N ALA A 444 -30.77 -18.06 -15.76
CA ALA A 444 -30.72 -19.50 -15.47
C ALA A 444 -30.86 -20.35 -16.75
N SER A 445 -30.43 -21.61 -16.68
CA SER A 445 -30.72 -22.63 -17.70
C SER A 445 -31.62 -23.75 -17.17
N ALA A 446 -31.66 -24.89 -17.88
CA ALA A 446 -32.43 -26.08 -17.52
C ALA A 446 -33.95 -25.87 -17.37
N GLY A 447 -34.50 -24.81 -17.96
CA GLY A 447 -35.94 -24.50 -17.89
C GLY A 447 -36.38 -23.87 -16.57
N ILE A 448 -35.45 -23.42 -15.74
CA ILE A 448 -35.71 -22.71 -14.49
C ILE A 448 -36.16 -21.28 -14.79
N ASP A 449 -37.23 -20.84 -14.11
CA ASP A 449 -37.70 -19.46 -14.18
C ASP A 449 -36.78 -18.55 -13.37
N VAL A 450 -36.24 -17.50 -14.01
CA VAL A 450 -35.29 -16.57 -13.37
C VAL A 450 -35.94 -15.83 -12.21
N GLY A 451 -37.22 -15.47 -12.32
CA GLY A 451 -37.95 -14.77 -11.25
C GLY A 451 -38.21 -15.66 -10.05
N GLU A 452 -38.40 -16.96 -10.25
CA GLU A 452 -38.48 -17.94 -9.16
C GLU A 452 -37.12 -18.15 -8.48
N ALA A 453 -36.05 -18.35 -9.25
CA ALA A 453 -34.69 -18.46 -8.71
C ALA A 453 -34.28 -17.19 -7.94
N ASP A 454 -34.63 -16.00 -8.45
CA ASP A 454 -34.37 -14.73 -7.77
C ASP A 454 -35.16 -14.58 -6.45
N ARG A 455 -36.36 -15.16 -6.37
CA ARG A 455 -37.13 -15.15 -5.12
C ARG A 455 -36.53 -16.06 -4.07
N LEU A 456 -35.91 -17.17 -4.46
CA LEU A 456 -35.24 -18.07 -3.51
C LEU A 456 -34.10 -17.38 -2.76
N LEU A 457 -33.43 -16.42 -3.40
CA LEU A 457 -32.38 -15.60 -2.78
C LEU A 457 -32.91 -14.48 -1.87
N SER A 458 -34.23 -14.29 -1.76
CA SER A 458 -34.76 -13.20 -0.94
C SER A 458 -34.38 -13.20 0.55
N PRO A 459 -34.15 -14.35 1.22
CA PRO A 459 -33.70 -14.36 2.61
C PRO A 459 -32.33 -13.70 2.81
N LEU A 460 -31.43 -13.80 1.81
CA LEU A 460 -30.08 -13.21 1.87
C LEU A 460 -30.06 -11.69 1.74
N ARG A 461 -31.21 -11.06 1.47
CA ARG A 461 -31.34 -9.61 1.31
C ARG A 461 -31.75 -8.91 2.60
N LEU A 462 -31.90 -9.68 3.68
CA LEU A 462 -32.28 -9.21 5.00
C LEU A 462 -30.99 -9.00 5.81
N ARG A 463 -30.16 -8.04 5.38
CA ARG A 463 -29.09 -7.50 6.22
C ARG A 463 -29.69 -6.55 7.26
#